data_AF-A0A7Y2E1V4-F1
#
_entry.id   AF-A0A7Y2E1V4-F1
#
_cell.length_a   1.000
_cell.length_b   1.000
_cell.length_c   1.000
_cell.angle_alpha   90.00
_cell.angle_beta   90.00
_cell.angle_gamma   90.00
#
_symmetry.space_group_name_H-M   'P 1'
#
loop_
_entity.id
_entity.type
_entity.pdbx_description
1 polymer ?
#
loop_
_entity_poly.entity_id
_entity_poly.type
_entity_poly.pdbx_seq_one_letter_code
_entity_poly.pdbx_strand_id
1 'polypeptide(L)'
;ILSYATEITKNTPEKDDFFLITPIHISMGEIAYGISAGHGELHLTIRSWDLKLMDEKCDDLIGKIRKVCEKYGISYTNTWTQVFFANVNNVNAIKIIKDAAKNKDHDQQTLNVPFKWGEDFGLFTQKYCGAMFGLGAGENTPALHNPDYDFPDEITKTGIDQFMQIIKEIYN
;
A
#
# COMPACT_ATOMS: atom_id res chain seq x y z
N ILE A 1 -16.89 13.97 8.49
CA ILE A 1 -16.26 12.73 7.96
C ILE A 1 -14.75 12.80 8.17
N LEU A 2 -14.05 13.82 7.65
CA LEU A 2 -12.61 14.00 7.83
C LEU A 2 -12.13 13.93 9.29
N SER A 3 -12.81 14.61 10.23
CA SER A 3 -12.44 14.55 11.65
C SER A 3 -12.48 13.13 12.22
N TYR A 4 -13.46 12.32 11.80
CA TYR A 4 -13.55 10.92 12.20
C TYR A 4 -12.45 10.07 11.55
N ALA A 5 -12.14 10.32 10.27
CA ALA A 5 -11.03 9.66 9.58
C ALA A 5 -9.68 9.94 10.27
N THR A 6 -9.46 11.17 10.74
CA THR A 6 -8.28 11.53 11.55
C THR A 6 -8.28 10.82 12.91
N GLU A 7 -9.43 10.75 13.58
CA GLU A 7 -9.58 10.10 14.90
C GLU A 7 -9.24 8.60 14.85
N ILE A 8 -9.68 7.88 13.81
CA ILE A 8 -9.42 6.44 13.69
C ILE A 8 -8.07 6.11 13.06
N THR A 9 -7.33 7.12 12.58
CA THR A 9 -6.00 6.93 12.00
C THR A 9 -4.97 6.67 13.10
N LYS A 10 -4.23 5.58 12.94
CA LYS A 10 -3.09 5.15 13.75
C LYS A 10 -1.85 5.04 12.86
N ASN A 11 -1.17 6.17 12.67
CA ASN A 11 -0.02 6.29 11.79
C ASN A 11 1.31 5.94 12.49
N THR A 12 1.38 4.76 13.09
CA THR A 12 2.63 4.21 13.65
C THR A 12 2.89 2.85 12.99
N PRO A 13 3.66 2.81 11.88
CA PRO A 13 3.86 1.61 11.07
C PRO A 13 4.38 0.39 11.82
N GLU A 14 5.08 0.61 12.94
CA GLU A 14 5.68 -0.41 13.79
C GLU A 14 4.67 -1.11 14.73
N LYS A 15 3.41 -0.64 14.76
CA LYS A 15 2.35 -1.20 15.58
C LYS A 15 1.45 -2.11 14.74
N ASP A 16 1.00 -3.20 15.36
CA ASP A 16 0.08 -4.17 14.73
C ASP A 16 -1.26 -3.55 14.32
N ASP A 17 -1.66 -2.47 14.98
CA ASP A 17 -2.89 -1.72 14.69
C ASP A 17 -2.68 -0.53 13.75
N PHE A 18 -1.61 -0.56 12.94
CA PHE A 18 -1.37 0.44 11.90
C PHE A 18 -2.57 0.55 10.94
N PHE A 19 -3.11 1.76 10.87
CA PHE A 19 -4.25 2.09 10.01
C PHE A 19 -4.18 3.56 9.64
N LEU A 20 -4.15 3.88 8.35
CA LEU A 20 -3.96 5.24 7.85
C LEU A 20 -5.05 5.60 6.86
N ILE A 21 -5.82 6.64 7.17
CA ILE A 21 -6.70 7.29 6.19
C ILE A 21 -6.11 8.63 5.82
N THR A 22 -5.88 8.85 4.53
CA THR A 22 -5.38 10.11 3.99
C THR A 22 -6.39 10.69 2.99
N PRO A 23 -6.92 11.90 3.20
CA PRO A 23 -7.69 12.58 2.17
C PRO A 23 -6.76 12.96 1.01
N ILE A 24 -7.15 12.62 -0.20
CA ILE A 24 -6.37 12.90 -1.42
C ILE A 24 -7.07 13.89 -2.34
N HIS A 25 -8.39 14.02 -2.25
CA HIS A 25 -9.17 14.98 -3.02
C HIS A 25 -10.47 15.32 -2.28
N ILE A 26 -10.86 16.58 -2.36
CA ILE A 26 -12.16 17.06 -1.92
C ILE A 26 -12.66 18.13 -2.90
N SER A 27 -13.93 18.03 -3.28
CA SER A 27 -14.64 19.05 -4.06
C SER A 27 -16.00 19.30 -3.42
N MET A 28 -16.48 20.54 -3.44
CA MET A 28 -17.78 20.89 -2.87
C MET A 28 -18.32 22.16 -3.53
N GLY A 29 -19.38 22.01 -4.33
CA GLY A 29 -19.99 23.11 -5.05
C GLY A 29 -19.03 23.86 -5.99
N GLU A 30 -19.42 25.08 -6.31
CA GLU A 30 -18.68 26.02 -7.16
C GLU A 30 -18.59 27.38 -6.48
N ILE A 31 -17.77 28.30 -7.01
CA ILE A 31 -17.61 29.66 -6.47
C ILE A 31 -18.86 30.50 -6.82
N ALA A 32 -19.93 30.29 -6.06
CA ALA A 32 -21.22 30.96 -6.24
C ALA A 32 -21.75 31.47 -4.88
N TYR A 33 -21.38 32.71 -4.52
CA TYR A 33 -21.66 33.30 -3.19
C TYR A 33 -23.14 33.41 -2.79
N GLY A 34 -24.06 33.24 -3.73
CA GLY A 34 -25.51 33.30 -3.50
C GLY A 34 -26.21 31.94 -3.40
N ILE A 35 -25.51 30.82 -3.60
CA ILE A 35 -26.12 29.49 -3.74
C ILE A 35 -25.38 28.49 -2.83
N SER A 36 -26.14 27.66 -2.12
CA SER A 36 -25.57 26.57 -1.34
C SER A 36 -25.06 25.44 -2.25
N ALA A 37 -23.92 24.84 -1.90
CA ALA A 37 -23.39 23.69 -2.64
C ALA A 37 -24.39 22.53 -2.63
N GLY A 38 -24.79 22.07 -3.82
CA GLY A 38 -25.72 20.94 -3.99
C GLY A 38 -25.03 19.57 -4.06
N HIS A 39 -23.72 19.53 -4.27
CA HIS A 39 -22.94 18.31 -4.45
C HIS A 39 -21.50 18.49 -3.95
N GLY A 40 -20.87 17.39 -3.55
CA GLY A 40 -19.45 17.34 -3.25
C GLY A 40 -18.94 15.92 -3.26
N GLU A 41 -17.62 15.79 -3.43
CA GLU A 41 -16.92 14.51 -3.42
C GLU A 41 -15.79 14.54 -2.39
N LEU A 42 -15.51 13.37 -1.80
CA LEU A 42 -14.39 13.15 -0.91
C LEU A 42 -13.70 11.85 -1.32
N HIS A 43 -12.41 11.94 -1.63
CA HIS A 43 -11.59 10.78 -1.99
C HIS A 43 -10.55 10.56 -0.90
N LEU A 44 -10.43 9.30 -0.49
CA LEU A 44 -9.58 8.87 0.61
C LEU A 44 -8.70 7.71 0.12
N THR A 45 -7.44 7.70 0.53
CA THR A 45 -6.61 6.48 0.49
C THR A 45 -6.60 5.88 1.88
N ILE A 46 -6.92 4.59 1.97
CA ILE A 46 -6.89 3.82 3.21
C ILE A 46 -5.77 2.78 3.13
N ARG A 47 -4.95 2.67 4.17
CA ARG A 47 -3.85 1.70 4.26
C ARG A 47 -3.87 0.98 5.60
N SER A 48 -3.62 -0.32 5.59
CA SER A 48 -3.38 -1.14 6.77
C SER A 48 -2.48 -2.31 6.40
N TRP A 49 -1.78 -2.86 7.40
CA TRP A 49 -1.06 -4.13 7.23
C TRP A 49 -1.97 -5.34 7.38
N ASP A 50 -3.08 -5.19 8.10
CA ASP A 50 -4.01 -6.26 8.43
C ASP A 50 -5.32 -6.08 7.65
N LEU A 51 -5.70 -7.12 6.90
CA LEU A 51 -6.91 -7.11 6.07
C LEU A 51 -8.19 -7.06 6.91
N LYS A 52 -8.22 -7.72 8.07
CA LYS A 52 -9.39 -7.74 8.96
C LYS A 52 -9.61 -6.36 9.57
N LEU A 53 -8.53 -5.72 10.01
CA LEU A 53 -8.57 -4.34 10.51
C LEU A 53 -9.01 -3.36 9.43
N MET A 54 -8.52 -3.54 8.19
CA MET A 54 -8.96 -2.75 7.04
C MET A 54 -10.48 -2.84 6.86
N ASP A 55 -11.03 -4.05 6.77
CA ASP A 55 -12.46 -4.27 6.55
C ASP A 55 -13.30 -3.67 7.69
N GLU A 56 -12.93 -3.96 8.95
CA GLU A 56 -13.61 -3.42 10.14
C GLU A 56 -13.65 -1.88 10.13
N LYS A 57 -12.52 -1.24 9.82
CA LYS A 57 -12.42 0.23 9.83
C LYS A 57 -13.11 0.88 8.63
N CYS A 58 -13.14 0.20 7.49
CA CYS A 58 -13.91 0.64 6.33
C CYS A 58 -15.42 0.61 6.63
N ASP A 59 -15.91 -0.47 7.25
CA ASP A 59 -17.30 -0.58 7.70
C ASP A 59 -17.65 0.49 8.74
N ASP A 60 -16.76 0.74 9.70
CA ASP A 60 -16.89 1.83 10.69
C ASP A 60 -17.04 3.21 9.98
N LEU A 61 -16.20 3.48 8.98
CA LEU A 61 -16.20 4.72 8.21
C LEU A 61 -17.49 4.89 7.41
N ILE A 62 -17.91 3.86 6.67
CA ILE A 62 -19.17 3.88 5.92
C ILE A 62 -20.36 4.02 6.87
N GLY A 63 -20.35 3.34 8.01
CA GLY A 63 -21.36 3.48 9.06
C GLY A 63 -21.45 4.91 9.59
N LYS A 64 -20.32 5.60 9.77
CA LYS A 64 -20.28 7.02 10.16
C LYS A 64 -20.83 7.93 9.06
N ILE A 65 -20.45 7.70 7.80
CA ILE A 65 -20.93 8.47 6.65
C ILE A 65 -22.46 8.35 6.56
N ARG A 66 -22.99 7.12 6.61
CA ARG A 66 -24.43 6.85 6.61
C ARG A 66 -25.18 7.64 7.69
N LYS A 67 -24.72 7.57 8.95
CA LYS A 67 -25.34 8.29 10.07
C LYS A 67 -25.36 9.81 9.87
N VAL A 68 -24.28 10.37 9.30
CA VAL A 68 -24.21 11.81 8.99
C VAL A 68 -25.19 12.15 7.87
N CYS A 69 -25.19 11.38 6.78
CA CYS A 69 -26.07 11.56 5.64
C CYS A 69 -27.55 11.48 6.04
N GLU A 70 -27.95 10.46 6.81
CA GLU A 70 -29.31 10.30 7.34
C GLU A 70 -29.73 11.49 8.21
N LYS A 71 -28.85 11.94 9.12
CA LYS A 71 -29.12 13.09 10.00
C LYS A 71 -29.43 14.38 9.24
N TYR A 72 -28.77 14.58 8.11
CA TYR A 72 -28.91 15.81 7.30
C TYR A 72 -29.77 15.62 6.04
N GLY A 73 -30.35 14.44 5.82
CA GLY A 73 -31.15 14.15 4.63
C GLY A 73 -30.35 14.17 3.32
N ILE A 74 -29.06 13.84 3.37
CA ILE A 74 -28.14 13.86 2.22
C ILE A 74 -28.07 12.46 1.61
N SER A 75 -28.35 12.33 0.31
CA SER A 75 -28.06 11.11 -0.44
C SER A 75 -26.56 10.98 -0.70
N TYR A 76 -26.02 9.76 -0.59
CA TYR A 76 -24.61 9.50 -0.89
C TYR A 76 -24.45 8.19 -1.67
N THR A 77 -23.36 8.10 -2.40
CA THR A 77 -22.83 6.86 -2.99
C THR A 77 -21.38 6.70 -2.52
N ASN A 78 -20.90 5.46 -2.51
CA ASN A 78 -19.49 5.17 -2.25
C ASN A 78 -19.00 4.11 -3.24
N THR A 79 -17.76 4.26 -3.68
CA THR A 79 -17.09 3.33 -4.60
C THR A 79 -15.71 3.03 -4.05
N TRP A 80 -15.30 1.77 -4.12
CA TRP A 80 -13.93 1.35 -3.82
C TRP A 80 -13.14 1.24 -5.11
N THR A 81 -11.99 1.90 -5.16
CA THR A 81 -11.07 1.86 -6.29
C THR A 81 -9.69 1.42 -5.80
N GLN A 82 -8.97 0.65 -6.62
CA GLN A 82 -7.57 0.26 -6.35
C GLN A 82 -7.35 -0.47 -5.01
N VAL A 83 -8.13 -1.53 -4.75
CA VAL A 83 -7.91 -2.40 -3.58
C VAL A 83 -6.66 -3.24 -3.82
N PHE A 84 -5.54 -2.82 -3.23
CA PHE A 84 -4.32 -3.64 -3.19
C PHE A 84 -4.40 -4.58 -2.01
N PHE A 85 -4.31 -5.87 -2.27
CA PHE A 85 -4.20 -6.85 -1.19
C PHE A 85 -2.81 -6.84 -0.59
N ALA A 86 -2.72 -7.01 0.73
CA ALA A 86 -1.45 -7.10 1.42
C ALA A 86 -0.59 -8.21 0.80
N ASN A 87 0.65 -7.88 0.44
CA ASN A 87 1.60 -8.86 -0.06
C ASN A 87 2.20 -9.63 1.13
N VAL A 88 1.78 -10.89 1.29
CA VAL A 88 2.29 -11.76 2.36
C VAL A 88 3.32 -12.72 1.77
N ASN A 89 4.59 -12.46 2.09
CA ASN A 89 5.69 -13.29 1.62
C ASN A 89 5.67 -14.66 2.32
N ASN A 90 5.68 -15.73 1.53
CA ASN A 90 5.78 -17.09 2.04
C ASN A 90 7.20 -17.40 2.59
N VAL A 91 7.28 -18.06 3.74
CA VAL A 91 8.56 -18.37 4.42
C VAL A 91 9.53 -19.21 3.58
N ASN A 92 9.03 -20.14 2.76
CA ASN A 92 9.86 -20.96 1.89
C ASN A 92 10.38 -20.15 0.70
N ALA A 93 9.54 -19.29 0.12
CA ALA A 93 9.95 -18.38 -0.95
C ALA A 93 11.02 -17.39 -0.46
N ILE A 94 10.86 -16.84 0.76
CA ILE A 94 11.88 -15.99 1.40
C ILE A 94 13.21 -16.75 1.53
N LYS A 95 13.16 -18.01 1.98
CA LYS A 95 14.38 -18.82 2.13
C LYS A 95 15.11 -18.98 0.79
N ILE A 96 14.40 -19.33 -0.27
CA ILE A 96 14.98 -19.49 -1.62
C ILE A 96 15.63 -18.17 -2.09
N ILE A 97 14.95 -17.04 -1.90
CA ILE A 97 15.49 -15.71 -2.26
C ILE A 97 16.80 -15.44 -1.50
N LYS A 98 16.83 -15.69 -0.18
CA LYS A 98 18.01 -15.46 0.66
C LYS A 98 19.18 -16.37 0.30
N ASP A 99 18.91 -17.63 0.00
CA ASP A 99 19.92 -18.61 -0.41
C ASP A 99 20.51 -18.23 -1.78
N ALA A 100 19.65 -17.83 -2.73
CA ALA A 100 20.09 -17.34 -4.04
C ALA A 100 20.97 -16.08 -3.94
N ALA A 101 20.60 -15.14 -3.07
CA ALA A 101 21.41 -13.94 -2.83
C ALA A 101 22.77 -14.28 -2.21
N LYS A 102 22.78 -15.22 -1.26
CA LYS A 102 24.02 -15.72 -0.65
C LYS A 102 24.93 -16.39 -1.67
N ASN A 103 24.38 -17.20 -2.57
CA ASN A 103 25.15 -17.89 -3.62
C ASN A 103 25.74 -16.94 -4.67
N LYS A 104 25.22 -15.72 -4.76
CA LYS A 104 25.72 -14.65 -5.64
C LYS A 104 26.58 -13.62 -4.90
N ASP A 105 26.88 -13.86 -3.61
CA ASP A 105 27.59 -12.92 -2.74
C ASP A 105 26.94 -11.52 -2.72
N HIS A 106 25.61 -11.46 -2.85
CA HIS A 106 24.85 -10.22 -2.73
C HIS A 106 24.63 -9.86 -1.26
N ASP A 107 24.78 -8.58 -0.91
CA ASP A 107 24.41 -8.05 0.39
C ASP A 107 22.90 -8.19 0.64
N GLN A 108 22.54 -8.52 1.88
CA GLN A 108 21.16 -8.78 2.28
C GLN A 108 20.76 -7.90 3.46
N GLN A 109 19.63 -7.22 3.32
CA GLN A 109 19.00 -6.48 4.40
C GLN A 109 17.58 -6.97 4.61
N THR A 110 17.22 -7.26 5.86
CA THR A 110 15.82 -7.50 6.23
C THR A 110 15.24 -6.19 6.77
N LEU A 111 14.12 -5.75 6.20
CA LEU A 111 13.42 -4.57 6.69
C LEU A 111 12.64 -4.92 7.97
N ASN A 112 12.69 -4.02 8.95
CA ASN A 112 11.93 -4.17 10.20
C ASN A 112 10.44 -3.83 10.02
N VAL A 113 10.11 -3.08 8.96
CA VAL A 113 8.75 -2.71 8.60
C VAL A 113 8.49 -3.04 7.13
N PRO A 114 7.27 -3.43 6.75
CA PRO A 114 6.92 -3.65 5.35
C PRO A 114 7.06 -2.39 4.50
N PHE A 115 7.15 -2.57 3.17
CA PHE A 115 7.06 -1.47 2.22
C PHE A 115 5.70 -0.77 2.35
N LYS A 116 5.70 0.57 2.39
CA LYS A 116 4.49 1.39 2.56
C LYS A 116 3.66 1.57 1.28
N TRP A 117 4.25 1.29 0.13
CA TRP A 117 3.59 1.39 -1.17
C TRP A 117 2.80 0.12 -1.45
N GLY A 118 1.62 0.28 -2.06
CA GLY A 118 0.79 -0.84 -2.50
C GLY A 118 1.35 -1.42 -3.79
N GLU A 119 1.30 -2.73 -3.93
CA GLU A 119 1.74 -3.46 -5.12
C GLU A 119 0.69 -4.52 -5.47
N ASP A 120 0.39 -4.68 -6.76
CA ASP A 120 -0.67 -5.61 -7.20
C ASP A 120 -0.27 -7.08 -7.09
N PHE A 121 1.02 -7.36 -6.84
CA PHE A 121 1.56 -8.70 -6.61
C PHE A 121 0.86 -9.44 -5.46
N GLY A 122 0.24 -8.71 -4.51
CA GLY A 122 -0.60 -9.29 -3.46
C GLY A 122 -1.72 -10.19 -4.00
N LEU A 123 -2.24 -9.91 -5.20
CA LEU A 123 -3.24 -10.77 -5.87
C LEU A 123 -2.73 -12.20 -6.10
N PHE A 124 -1.43 -12.38 -6.35
CA PHE A 124 -0.82 -13.69 -6.54
C PHE A 124 -0.54 -14.37 -5.20
N THR A 125 0.00 -13.65 -4.22
CA THR A 125 0.38 -14.24 -2.91
C THR A 125 -0.81 -14.66 -2.06
N GLN A 126 -2.01 -14.18 -2.37
CA GLN A 126 -3.25 -14.73 -1.82
C GLN A 126 -3.57 -16.16 -2.26
N LYS A 127 -3.07 -16.58 -3.43
CA LYS A 127 -3.42 -17.87 -4.05
C LYS A 127 -2.24 -18.82 -4.13
N TYR A 128 -1.02 -18.28 -4.21
CA TYR A 128 0.19 -19.05 -4.47
C TYR A 128 1.27 -18.67 -3.47
N CYS A 129 2.16 -19.62 -3.16
CA CYS A 129 3.36 -19.31 -2.40
C CYS A 129 4.27 -18.41 -3.25
N GLY A 130 4.41 -17.16 -2.84
CA GLY A 130 5.27 -16.18 -3.51
C GLY A 130 5.93 -15.25 -2.48
N ALA A 131 6.93 -14.51 -2.93
CA ALA A 131 7.53 -13.46 -2.15
C ALA A 131 8.07 -12.36 -3.06
N MET A 132 7.96 -11.12 -2.58
CA MET A 132 8.55 -9.93 -3.19
C MET A 132 9.74 -9.46 -2.37
N PHE A 133 10.79 -9.00 -3.05
CA PHE A 133 11.98 -8.43 -2.45
C PHE A 133 12.40 -7.18 -3.24
N GLY A 134 13.06 -6.24 -2.56
CA GLY A 134 13.61 -5.04 -3.20
C GLY A 134 15.03 -5.27 -3.70
N LEU A 135 15.41 -4.54 -4.74
CA LEU A 135 16.81 -4.37 -5.14
C LEU A 135 17.32 -3.05 -4.58
N GLY A 136 18.52 -3.06 -3.97
CA GLY A 136 19.13 -1.86 -3.42
C GLY A 136 19.55 -0.90 -4.53
N ALA A 137 18.83 0.21 -4.69
CA ALA A 137 19.13 1.25 -5.67
C ALA A 137 20.25 2.23 -5.22
N GLY A 138 20.84 2.02 -4.03
CA GLY A 138 21.82 2.93 -3.41
C GLY A 138 21.19 3.86 -2.36
N GLU A 139 22.02 4.37 -1.45
CA GLU A 139 21.57 5.21 -0.31
C GLU A 139 21.22 6.65 -0.71
N ASN A 140 21.82 7.14 -1.80
CA ASN A 140 21.64 8.51 -2.30
C ASN A 140 20.63 8.60 -3.45
N THR A 141 19.91 7.52 -3.74
CA THR A 141 18.92 7.45 -4.81
C THR A 141 17.57 7.96 -4.30
N PRO A 142 16.90 8.88 -5.02
CA PRO A 142 15.58 9.36 -4.64
C PRO A 142 14.58 8.21 -4.45
N ALA A 143 13.53 8.46 -3.67
CA ALA A 143 12.45 7.49 -3.54
C ALA A 143 11.70 7.32 -4.88
N LEU A 144 11.14 6.13 -5.11
CA LEU A 144 10.24 5.88 -6.23
C LEU A 144 9.11 6.93 -6.28
N HIS A 145 8.77 7.38 -7.49
CA HIS A 145 7.86 8.49 -7.81
C HIS A 145 8.37 9.91 -7.53
N ASN A 146 9.60 10.08 -7.03
CA ASN A 146 10.23 11.39 -7.04
C ASN A 146 10.53 11.80 -8.51
N PRO A 147 10.22 13.05 -8.95
CA PRO A 147 10.55 13.53 -10.29
C PRO A 147 12.04 13.43 -10.66
N ASP A 148 12.92 13.48 -9.66
CA ASP A 148 14.37 13.38 -9.83
C ASP A 148 14.87 11.93 -9.78
N TYR A 149 13.97 10.94 -9.63
CA TYR A 149 14.35 9.54 -9.66
C TYR A 149 14.81 9.14 -11.07
N ASP A 150 16.08 8.74 -11.15
CA ASP A 150 16.66 8.12 -12.33
C ASP A 150 17.06 6.68 -11.98
N PHE A 151 16.70 5.73 -12.85
CA PHE A 151 16.92 4.31 -12.57
C PHE A 151 18.42 3.98 -12.66
N PRO A 152 19.04 3.41 -11.60
CA PRO A 152 20.47 3.10 -11.63
C PRO A 152 20.75 1.83 -12.45
N ASP A 153 21.12 1.98 -13.72
CA ASP A 153 21.31 0.87 -14.67
C ASP A 153 22.18 -0.29 -14.12
N GLU A 154 23.14 0.00 -13.26
CA GLU A 154 24.02 -0.96 -12.60
C GLU A 154 23.26 -2.04 -11.80
N ILE A 155 22.06 -1.74 -11.27
CA ILE A 155 21.28 -2.71 -10.49
C ILE A 155 20.63 -3.78 -11.37
N THR A 156 20.54 -3.53 -12.68
CA THR A 156 19.95 -4.47 -13.65
C THR A 156 20.65 -5.82 -13.60
N LYS A 157 21.98 -5.81 -13.59
CA LYS A 157 22.77 -7.04 -13.57
C LYS A 157 22.52 -7.83 -12.28
N THR A 158 22.51 -7.16 -11.13
CA THR A 158 22.21 -7.75 -9.82
C THR A 158 20.83 -8.40 -9.81
N GLY A 159 19.81 -7.71 -10.33
CA GLY A 159 18.46 -8.24 -10.47
C GLY A 159 18.39 -9.49 -11.33
N ILE A 160 19.01 -9.46 -12.52
CA ILE A 160 19.07 -10.62 -13.43
C ILE A 160 19.76 -11.81 -12.74
N ASP A 161 20.94 -11.59 -12.16
CA ASP A 161 21.70 -12.63 -11.49
C ASP A 161 20.93 -13.26 -10.33
N GLN A 162 20.20 -12.44 -9.56
CA GLN A 162 19.35 -12.88 -8.47
C GLN A 162 18.20 -13.78 -8.96
N PHE A 163 17.42 -13.32 -9.94
CA PHE A 163 16.30 -14.11 -10.49
C PHE A 163 16.78 -15.40 -11.15
N MET A 164 17.90 -15.35 -11.90
CA MET A 164 18.49 -16.54 -12.51
C MET A 164 18.94 -17.56 -11.46
N GLN A 165 19.49 -17.10 -10.33
CA GLN A 165 19.85 -17.99 -9.24
C GLN A 165 18.61 -18.57 -8.55
N ILE A 166 17.57 -17.78 -8.30
CA ILE A 166 16.29 -18.26 -7.75
C ILE A 166 15.71 -19.39 -8.62
N ILE A 167 15.70 -19.21 -9.95
CA ILE A 167 15.24 -20.25 -10.88
C ILE A 167 16.08 -21.53 -10.71
N LYS A 168 17.40 -21.41 -10.56
CA LYS A 168 18.28 -22.57 -10.31
C LYS A 168 17.99 -23.26 -8.98
N GLU A 169 17.73 -22.53 -7.90
CA GLU A 169 17.40 -23.13 -6.60
C GLU A 169 16.04 -23.86 -6.61
N ILE A 170 15.12 -23.47 -7.50
CA ILE A 170 13.80 -24.10 -7.60
C ILE A 170 13.83 -25.37 -8.46
N TYR A 171 14.65 -25.39 -9.52
CA TYR A 171 14.63 -26.43 -10.54
C TYR A 171 15.83 -27.39 -10.53
N ASN A 172 16.84 -27.19 -9.68
CA ASN A 172 17.92 -28.16 -9.43
C ASN A 172 17.66 -28.92 -8.13
#